data_AF-A0A0F7LJ94-F1
#
_entry.id   AF-A0A0F7LJ94-F1
#
_cell.length_a   1.000
_cell.length_b   1.000
_cell.length_c   1.000
_cell.angle_alpha   90.00
_cell.angle_beta   90.00
_cell.angle_gamma   90.00
#
_symmetry.space_group_name_H-M   'P 1'
#
loop_
_entity.id
_entity.type
_entity.pdbx_description
1 polymer ?
#
loop_
_entity_poly.entity_id
_entity_poly.type
_entity_poly.pdbx_seq_one_letter_code
_entity_poly.pdbx_strand_id
1 'polypeptide(L)'
;MNRKKVLVIAIASLLALVFYGVWHWLQPYPPHTVLNQKEKLAVDKLLTNLQTRCIGRYLVDLPENYHDTVNASRVNDHWVETQRIYLPAFEQRIQLREQVLRQTKTVKGIDMPYLKNIYPVPQGMKGIIFERIENVSVDDAFRVLEAYLYSNGVAIKVEMKTTNGSATRYDKDRASYPVVYANTAQKDLATLRDLLSRIHGREETEIPTTAGSCIYNAFIADNQRDKEDIGALYKTGPDNYLNVRIQTNNYIREKDSMLERIGQIKAFLYRGDIFRKGARKINGLDTEELLAVGLQPDSDDPRYQFTLLANEKTGGKKTPVFDLTVVNDEETPTAYTQNEIVAFWDAISQTVRVRPGAFYSQ
;
A
#
# COMPACT_ATOMS: atom_id res chain seq x y z
N MET A 1 52.57 26.70 -9.82
CA MET A 1 51.93 25.63 -10.63
C MET A 1 51.07 26.29 -11.71
N ASN A 2 51.26 25.94 -12.98
CA ASN A 2 50.69 26.66 -14.13
C ASN A 2 49.15 26.50 -14.17
N ARG A 3 48.36 27.59 -14.14
CA ARG A 3 46.88 27.59 -14.08
C ARG A 3 46.23 26.68 -15.14
N LYS A 4 46.83 26.60 -16.34
CA LYS A 4 46.37 25.69 -17.40
C LYS A 4 46.50 24.21 -17.03
N LYS A 5 47.56 23.83 -16.30
CA LYS A 5 47.75 22.44 -15.85
C LYS A 5 46.74 22.04 -14.77
N VAL A 6 46.38 22.98 -13.87
CA VAL A 6 45.38 22.73 -12.82
C VAL A 6 43.99 22.53 -13.41
N LEU A 7 43.60 23.34 -14.41
CA LEU A 7 42.32 23.22 -15.10
C LEU A 7 42.19 21.88 -15.84
N VAL A 8 43.24 21.44 -16.53
CA VAL A 8 43.27 20.16 -17.25
C VAL A 8 43.13 18.97 -16.30
N ILE A 9 43.82 19.01 -15.15
CA ILE A 9 43.70 17.96 -14.13
C ILE A 9 42.28 17.91 -13.56
N ALA A 10 41.69 19.07 -13.24
CA ALA A 10 40.33 19.13 -12.70
C ALA A 10 39.28 18.56 -13.68
N ILE A 11 39.37 18.90 -14.98
CA ILE A 11 38.48 18.38 -16.02
C ILE A 11 38.66 16.86 -16.19
N ALA A 12 39.91 16.38 -16.19
CA ALA A 12 40.20 14.95 -16.30
C ALA A 12 39.67 14.15 -15.10
N SER A 13 39.78 14.68 -13.88
CA SER A 13 39.20 14.06 -12.68
C SER A 13 37.67 14.02 -12.73
N LEU A 14 37.03 15.08 -13.22
CA LEU A 14 35.58 15.15 -13.38
C LEU A 14 35.08 14.16 -14.43
N LEU A 15 35.76 14.06 -15.57
CA LEU A 15 35.47 13.07 -16.60
C LEU A 15 35.70 11.65 -16.10
N ALA A 16 36.75 11.39 -15.32
CA ALA A 16 37.00 10.09 -14.72
C ALA A 16 35.92 9.70 -13.70
N LEU A 17 35.41 10.64 -12.91
CA LEU A 17 34.30 10.41 -11.98
C LEU A 17 32.98 10.15 -12.72
N VAL A 18 32.70 10.91 -13.78
CA VAL A 18 31.52 10.68 -14.63
C VAL A 18 31.63 9.32 -15.33
N PHE A 19 32.79 8.99 -15.89
CA PHE A 19 33.02 7.72 -16.57
C PHE A 19 32.97 6.54 -15.59
N TYR A 20 33.49 6.69 -14.37
CA TYR A 20 33.40 5.68 -13.31
C TYR A 20 31.96 5.50 -12.84
N GLY A 21 31.18 6.57 -12.71
CA GLY A 21 29.76 6.51 -12.39
C GLY A 21 28.95 5.82 -13.50
N VAL A 22 29.19 6.18 -14.76
CA VAL A 22 28.57 5.56 -15.94
C VAL A 22 29.01 4.09 -16.08
N TRP A 23 30.28 3.78 -15.82
CA TRP A 23 30.80 2.41 -15.87
C TRP A 23 30.19 1.52 -14.78
N HIS A 24 30.06 2.01 -13.54
CA HIS A 24 29.35 1.31 -12.47
C HIS A 24 27.87 1.13 -12.77
N TRP A 25 27.24 2.11 -13.41
CA TRP A 25 25.85 2.02 -13.86
C TRP A 25 25.65 1.02 -15.02
N LEU A 26 26.69 0.80 -15.83
CA LEU A 26 26.73 -0.17 -16.93
C LEU A 26 27.31 -1.54 -16.53
N GLN A 27 27.77 -1.73 -15.29
CA GLN A 27 28.17 -3.06 -14.81
C GLN A 27 26.94 -3.99 -14.90
N PRO A 28 27.10 -5.21 -15.45
CA PRO A 28 26.01 -6.19 -15.44
C PRO A 28 25.53 -6.38 -14.01
N TYR A 29 24.21 -6.27 -13.82
CA TYR A 29 23.57 -6.67 -12.58
C TYR A 29 24.12 -8.04 -12.14
N PRO A 30 24.44 -8.27 -10.85
CA PRO A 30 25.17 -9.45 -10.40
C PRO A 30 24.64 -10.73 -11.05
N PRO A 31 25.54 -11.65 -11.45
CA PRO A 31 25.19 -12.80 -12.26
C PRO A 31 24.05 -13.60 -11.62
N HIS A 32 23.13 -14.06 -12.47
CA HIS A 32 22.05 -14.95 -12.06
C HIS A 32 22.61 -16.13 -11.27
N THR A 33 21.93 -16.47 -10.17
CA THR A 33 22.29 -17.63 -9.35
C THR A 33 22.30 -18.90 -10.20
N VAL A 34 23.41 -19.65 -10.16
CA VAL A 34 23.51 -20.94 -10.86
C VAL A 34 22.78 -21.98 -10.03
N LEU A 35 21.62 -22.41 -10.51
CA LEU A 35 20.81 -23.44 -9.85
C LEU A 35 21.26 -24.84 -10.25
N ASN A 36 21.32 -25.75 -9.28
CA ASN A 36 21.42 -27.18 -9.58
C ASN A 36 20.07 -27.73 -10.08
N GLN A 37 20.05 -28.98 -10.56
CA GLN A 37 18.85 -29.57 -11.15
C GLN A 37 17.66 -29.63 -10.18
N LYS A 38 17.89 -29.91 -8.90
CA LYS A 38 16.85 -29.97 -7.87
C LYS A 38 16.28 -28.57 -7.60
N GLU A 39 17.15 -27.58 -7.45
CA GLU A 39 16.75 -26.19 -7.24
C GLU A 39 15.96 -25.64 -8.42
N LYS A 40 16.39 -25.94 -9.64
CA LYS A 40 15.66 -25.56 -10.86
C LYS A 40 14.23 -26.12 -10.87
N LEU A 41 14.08 -27.41 -10.56
CA LEU A 41 12.76 -28.05 -10.45
C LEU A 41 11.87 -27.43 -9.36
N ALA A 42 12.45 -26.98 -8.25
CA ALA A 42 11.71 -26.31 -7.17
C ALA A 42 11.25 -24.91 -7.60
N VAL A 43 12.14 -24.14 -8.24
CA VAL A 43 11.86 -22.79 -8.74
C VAL A 43 10.84 -22.82 -9.88
N ASP A 44 10.94 -23.77 -10.82
CA ASP A 44 9.97 -23.93 -11.91
C ASP A 44 8.55 -24.18 -11.36
N LYS A 45 8.43 -24.97 -10.28
CA LYS A 45 7.14 -25.18 -9.59
C LYS A 45 6.65 -23.91 -8.88
N LEU A 46 7.54 -23.19 -8.21
CA LEU A 46 7.22 -21.92 -7.56
C LEU A 46 6.68 -20.88 -8.54
N LEU A 47 7.25 -20.82 -9.75
CA LEU A 47 6.91 -19.83 -10.78
C LEU A 47 5.85 -20.33 -11.76
N THR A 48 5.18 -21.44 -11.48
CA THR A 48 4.12 -21.97 -12.33
C THR A 48 2.92 -21.02 -12.34
N ASN A 49 2.33 -20.80 -13.52
CA ASN A 49 1.13 -20.00 -13.72
C ASN A 49 1.21 -18.58 -13.11
N LEU A 50 2.23 -17.80 -13.45
CA LEU A 50 2.29 -16.41 -13.04
C LEU A 50 1.06 -15.64 -13.54
N GLN A 51 0.44 -14.89 -12.63
CA GLN A 51 -0.68 -14.00 -12.86
C GLN A 51 -0.29 -12.57 -12.52
N THR A 52 -0.67 -11.64 -13.39
CA THR A 52 -0.47 -10.22 -13.16
C THR A 52 -1.43 -9.71 -12.08
N ARG A 53 -0.86 -9.08 -11.05
CA ARG A 53 -1.58 -8.45 -9.94
C ARG A 53 -1.45 -6.94 -10.02
N CYS A 54 -2.55 -6.23 -9.77
CA CYS A 54 -2.58 -4.77 -9.74
C CYS A 54 -2.65 -4.22 -8.31
N ILE A 55 -1.63 -3.44 -7.91
CA ILE A 55 -1.55 -2.81 -6.58
C ILE A 55 -1.20 -1.32 -6.76
N GLY A 56 -2.10 -0.45 -6.31
CA GLY A 56 -2.07 0.99 -6.59
C GLY A 56 -1.91 1.28 -8.07
N ARG A 57 -0.77 1.85 -8.46
CA ARG A 57 -0.44 2.25 -9.84
C ARG A 57 0.46 1.26 -10.59
N TYR A 58 0.80 0.12 -9.97
CA TYR A 58 1.81 -0.81 -10.46
C TYR A 58 1.22 -2.19 -10.72
N LEU A 59 1.92 -2.95 -11.55
CA LEU A 59 1.69 -4.36 -11.81
C LEU A 59 2.92 -5.17 -11.42
N VAL A 60 2.69 -6.36 -10.88
CA VAL A 60 3.71 -7.39 -10.63
C VAL A 60 3.10 -8.74 -10.97
N ASP A 61 3.90 -9.66 -11.50
CA ASP A 61 3.44 -11.01 -11.79
C ASP A 61 3.84 -11.93 -10.63
N LEU A 62 2.85 -12.59 -10.03
CA LEU A 62 3.00 -13.51 -8.90
C LEU A 62 2.37 -14.86 -9.26
N PRO A 63 2.82 -15.97 -8.66
CA PRO A 63 2.21 -17.27 -8.91
C PRO A 63 0.71 -17.27 -8.56
N GLU A 64 -0.10 -18.02 -9.32
CA GLU A 64 -1.56 -18.04 -9.18
C GLU A 64 -2.06 -18.38 -7.77
N ASN A 65 -1.35 -19.25 -7.07
CA ASN A 65 -1.69 -19.71 -5.71
C ASN A 65 -1.37 -18.69 -4.61
N TYR A 66 -0.83 -17.51 -4.96
CA TYR A 66 -0.68 -16.40 -4.03
C TYR A 66 -1.97 -15.60 -3.94
N HIS A 67 -2.42 -15.37 -2.70
CA HIS A 67 -3.65 -14.61 -2.40
C HIS A 67 -3.35 -13.46 -1.46
N ASP A 68 -3.86 -12.28 -1.79
CA ASP A 68 -3.76 -11.11 -0.92
C ASP A 68 -4.65 -11.27 0.32
N THR A 69 -4.08 -11.04 1.49
CA THR A 69 -4.74 -11.13 2.80
C THR A 69 -5.06 -9.77 3.41
N VAL A 70 -4.69 -8.66 2.77
CA VAL A 70 -4.92 -7.30 3.26
C VAL A 70 -6.09 -6.66 2.52
N ASN A 71 -7.24 -6.56 3.19
CA ASN A 71 -8.47 -6.07 2.58
C ASN A 71 -8.79 -4.59 2.86
N ALA A 72 -7.81 -3.85 3.40
CA ALA A 72 -7.96 -2.45 3.79
C ALA A 72 -6.83 -1.59 3.21
N SER A 73 -7.16 -0.38 2.78
CA SER A 73 -6.20 0.61 2.27
C SER A 73 -6.52 1.99 2.82
N ARG A 74 -5.52 2.88 2.89
CA ARG A 74 -5.71 4.24 3.43
C ARG A 74 -5.75 5.27 2.30
N VAL A 75 -6.84 6.05 2.27
CA VAL A 75 -7.06 7.13 1.30
C VAL A 75 -7.47 8.40 2.06
N ASN A 76 -6.70 9.48 1.91
CA ASN A 76 -6.90 10.74 2.64
C ASN A 76 -7.06 10.55 4.16
N ASP A 77 -6.28 9.65 4.75
CA ASP A 77 -6.34 9.29 6.18
C ASP A 77 -7.59 8.49 6.60
N HIS A 78 -8.38 8.00 5.63
CA HIS A 78 -9.55 7.14 5.85
C HIS A 78 -9.28 5.70 5.43
N TRP A 79 -9.78 4.75 6.20
CA TRP A 79 -9.74 3.34 5.82
C TRP A 79 -10.83 3.04 4.79
N VAL A 80 -10.43 2.42 3.68
CA VAL A 80 -11.30 1.81 2.69
C VAL A 80 -11.14 0.31 2.84
N GLU A 81 -12.13 -0.34 3.46
CA GLU A 81 -12.19 -1.77 3.65
C GLU A 81 -13.04 -2.40 2.54
N THR A 82 -12.65 -3.59 2.09
CA THR A 82 -13.34 -4.29 1.02
C THR A 82 -13.56 -5.75 1.41
N GLN A 83 -14.67 -6.33 0.94
CA GLN A 83 -14.98 -7.73 1.18
C GLN A 83 -15.89 -8.26 0.08
N ARG A 84 -15.57 -9.42 -0.49
CA ARG A 84 -16.50 -10.13 -1.37
C ARG A 84 -17.69 -10.65 -0.60
N ILE A 85 -18.89 -10.34 -1.07
CA ILE A 85 -20.13 -10.79 -0.45
C ILE A 85 -21.26 -10.81 -1.47
N TYR A 86 -22.19 -11.75 -1.32
CA TYR A 86 -23.41 -11.76 -2.10
C TYR A 86 -24.33 -10.61 -1.72
N LEU A 87 -25.03 -10.05 -2.71
CA LEU A 87 -25.90 -8.91 -2.52
C LEU A 87 -26.93 -9.08 -1.38
N PRO A 88 -27.65 -10.22 -1.24
CA PRO A 88 -28.60 -10.39 -0.13
C PRO A 88 -27.94 -10.31 1.25
N ALA A 89 -26.72 -10.85 1.38
CA ALA A 89 -25.97 -10.80 2.63
C ALA A 89 -25.44 -9.38 2.93
N PHE A 90 -25.10 -8.60 1.89
CA PHE A 90 -24.82 -7.17 2.06
C PHE A 90 -26.07 -6.42 2.58
N GLU A 91 -27.21 -6.59 1.93
CA GLU A 91 -28.46 -5.90 2.32
C GLU A 91 -28.88 -6.26 3.75
N GLN A 92 -28.80 -7.54 4.13
CA GLN A 92 -29.04 -7.98 5.50
C GLN A 92 -28.07 -7.35 6.50
N ARG A 93 -26.77 -7.28 6.17
CA ARG A 93 -25.75 -6.66 7.03
C ARG A 93 -26.08 -5.20 7.31
N ILE A 94 -26.53 -4.44 6.30
CA ILE A 94 -26.92 -3.03 6.45
C ILE A 94 -28.12 -2.88 7.36
N GLN A 95 -29.16 -3.69 7.17
CA GLN A 95 -30.36 -3.65 8.01
C GLN A 95 -30.04 -3.95 9.49
N LEU A 96 -29.23 -4.99 9.74
CA LEU A 96 -28.80 -5.34 11.09
C LEU A 96 -27.94 -4.22 11.72
N ARG A 97 -27.04 -3.62 10.93
CA ARG A 97 -26.21 -2.51 11.41
C ARG A 97 -27.07 -1.30 11.79
N GLU A 98 -28.04 -0.92 10.98
CA GLU A 98 -28.95 0.18 11.29
C GLU A 98 -29.74 -0.08 12.58
N GLN A 99 -30.27 -1.29 12.77
CA GLN A 99 -30.98 -1.68 13.99
C GLN A 99 -30.08 -1.53 15.23
N VAL A 100 -28.84 -2.01 15.17
CA VAL A 100 -27.86 -1.84 16.25
C VAL A 100 -27.62 -0.36 16.54
N LEU A 101 -27.40 0.46 15.51
CA LEU A 101 -27.17 1.90 15.68
C LEU A 101 -28.37 2.63 16.32
N ARG A 102 -29.60 2.24 15.98
CA ARG A 102 -30.83 2.80 16.56
C ARG A 102 -31.03 2.41 18.02
N GLN A 103 -30.64 1.19 18.40
CA GLN A 103 -30.82 0.66 19.75
C GLN A 103 -29.68 1.02 20.70
N THR A 104 -28.53 1.45 20.18
CA THR A 104 -27.35 1.81 20.96
C THR A 104 -27.64 3.03 21.85
N LYS A 105 -27.33 2.90 23.14
CA LYS A 105 -27.47 3.97 24.14
C LYS A 105 -26.12 4.60 24.45
N THR A 106 -26.06 5.93 24.47
CA THR A 106 -24.90 6.68 24.97
C THR A 106 -24.85 6.62 26.50
N VAL A 107 -23.66 6.84 27.06
CA VAL A 107 -23.47 6.94 28.51
C VAL A 107 -24.20 8.16 29.07
N LYS A 108 -24.09 9.30 28.39
CA LYS A 108 -24.82 10.52 28.75
C LYS A 108 -26.10 10.62 27.94
N GLY A 109 -27.26 10.64 28.61
CA GLY A 109 -28.56 10.71 27.93
C GLY A 109 -28.75 11.94 27.03
N ILE A 110 -28.05 13.05 27.32
CA ILE A 110 -28.08 14.29 26.52
C ILE A 110 -27.49 14.11 25.11
N ASP A 111 -26.62 13.10 24.92
CA ASP A 111 -25.97 12.82 23.65
C ASP A 111 -26.83 11.93 22.73
N MET A 112 -27.93 11.35 23.24
CA MET A 112 -28.84 10.54 22.43
C MET A 112 -29.55 11.36 21.33
N PRO A 113 -29.95 10.73 20.20
CA PRO A 113 -29.72 9.33 19.82
C PRO A 113 -28.29 9.08 19.30
N TYR A 114 -27.83 7.82 19.34
CA TYR A 114 -26.51 7.42 18.82
C TYR A 114 -26.42 7.52 17.29
N LEU A 115 -27.45 7.06 16.56
CA LEU A 115 -27.63 7.32 15.14
C LEU A 115 -28.19 8.73 14.94
N LYS A 116 -27.41 9.61 14.31
CA LYS A 116 -27.74 11.02 14.08
C LYS A 116 -28.44 11.24 12.74
N ASN A 117 -27.99 10.56 11.69
CA ASN A 117 -28.61 10.67 10.38
C ASN A 117 -28.35 9.46 9.48
N ILE A 118 -29.12 9.36 8.41
CA ILE A 118 -28.93 8.42 7.33
C ILE A 118 -28.92 9.21 6.02
N TYR A 119 -27.88 9.01 5.22
CA TYR A 119 -27.78 9.62 3.90
C TYR A 119 -27.72 8.56 2.80
N PRO A 120 -28.28 8.84 1.62
CA PRO A 120 -28.02 8.02 0.45
C PRO A 120 -26.57 8.21 -0.01
N VAL A 121 -26.01 7.15 -0.58
CA VAL A 121 -24.81 7.19 -1.42
C VAL A 121 -25.09 7.97 -2.72
N PRO A 122 -24.08 8.33 -3.52
CA PRO A 122 -24.29 8.99 -4.80
C PRO A 122 -25.32 8.29 -5.70
N GLN A 123 -26.03 9.07 -6.51
CA GLN A 123 -27.13 8.57 -7.35
C GLN A 123 -26.68 7.44 -8.27
N GLY A 124 -27.50 6.39 -8.40
CA GLY A 124 -27.21 5.21 -9.22
C GLY A 124 -26.34 4.15 -8.52
N MET A 125 -25.87 4.43 -7.30
CA MET A 125 -25.11 3.47 -6.50
C MET A 125 -25.99 2.76 -5.47
N LYS A 126 -25.60 1.54 -5.07
CA LYS A 126 -26.26 0.78 -4.01
C LYS A 126 -25.47 0.88 -2.72
N GLY A 127 -26.08 1.43 -1.68
CA GLY A 127 -25.39 1.62 -0.40
C GLY A 127 -26.10 2.59 0.52
N ILE A 128 -25.47 2.90 1.64
CA ILE A 128 -25.98 3.81 2.66
C ILE A 128 -24.83 4.50 3.40
N ILE A 129 -25.08 5.67 3.97
CA ILE A 129 -24.14 6.35 4.86
C ILE A 129 -24.86 6.62 6.18
N PHE A 130 -24.31 6.10 7.28
CA PHE A 130 -24.77 6.42 8.63
C PHE A 130 -23.94 7.55 9.21
N GLU A 131 -24.58 8.58 9.75
CA GLU A 131 -23.92 9.52 10.66
C GLU A 131 -24.24 9.09 12.08
N ARG A 132 -23.21 8.71 12.83
CA ARG A 132 -23.35 8.27 14.22
C ARG A 132 -22.34 8.95 15.12
N ILE A 133 -22.56 8.91 16.43
CA ILE A 133 -21.56 9.32 17.41
C ILE A 133 -20.33 8.40 17.29
N GLU A 134 -19.13 8.93 17.46
CA GLU A 134 -17.89 8.18 17.33
C GLU A 134 -17.84 6.99 18.32
N ASN A 135 -18.25 7.21 19.58
CA ASN A 135 -18.31 6.20 20.63
C ASN A 135 -19.43 6.52 21.64
N VAL A 136 -19.92 5.54 22.39
CA VAL A 136 -20.98 5.73 23.41
C VAL A 136 -20.59 6.67 24.56
N SER A 137 -19.29 6.86 24.79
CA SER A 137 -18.74 7.65 25.90
C SER A 137 -18.24 9.03 25.52
N VAL A 138 -18.33 9.42 24.24
CA VAL A 138 -17.92 10.76 23.77
C VAL A 138 -19.13 11.64 23.50
N ASP A 139 -18.92 12.94 23.57
CA ASP A 139 -19.95 13.94 23.29
C ASP A 139 -20.47 13.80 21.86
N ASP A 140 -21.78 14.05 21.66
CA ASP A 140 -22.43 13.83 20.36
C ASP A 140 -22.00 14.79 19.24
N ALA A 141 -21.14 15.76 19.57
CA ALA A 141 -20.44 16.58 18.60
C ALA A 141 -19.46 15.76 17.76
N PHE A 142 -18.81 14.74 18.32
CA PHE A 142 -17.82 13.92 17.62
C PHE A 142 -18.48 12.72 16.96
N ARG A 143 -18.40 12.66 15.64
CA ARG A 143 -19.20 11.76 14.82
C ARG A 143 -18.35 11.00 13.81
N VAL A 144 -18.93 9.94 13.27
CA VAL A 144 -18.40 9.17 12.15
C VAL A 144 -19.45 9.10 11.06
N LEU A 145 -19.04 9.40 9.84
CA LEU A 145 -19.74 9.02 8.62
C LEU A 145 -19.28 7.61 8.25
N GLU A 146 -20.14 6.63 8.51
CA GLU A 146 -19.91 5.21 8.25
C GLU A 146 -20.67 4.84 6.96
N ALA A 147 -19.93 4.76 5.85
CA ALA A 147 -20.47 4.45 4.55
C ALA A 147 -20.29 2.98 4.18
N TYR A 148 -21.30 2.45 3.50
CA TYR A 148 -21.31 1.15 2.87
C TYR A 148 -21.75 1.27 1.42
N LEU A 149 -20.97 0.69 0.51
CA LEU A 149 -21.24 0.66 -0.93
C LEU A 149 -21.16 -0.80 -1.41
N TYR A 150 -22.03 -1.18 -2.33
CA TYR A 150 -21.99 -2.46 -3.01
C TYR A 150 -21.76 -2.26 -4.50
N SER A 151 -20.72 -2.91 -5.03
CA SER A 151 -20.34 -2.82 -6.43
C SER A 151 -19.71 -4.15 -6.87
N ASN A 152 -20.21 -4.75 -7.95
CA ASN A 152 -19.64 -5.94 -8.59
C ASN A 152 -19.27 -7.10 -7.64
N GLY A 153 -20.17 -7.46 -6.71
CA GLY A 153 -19.88 -8.56 -5.76
C GLY A 153 -19.05 -8.17 -4.54
N VAL A 154 -18.70 -6.89 -4.39
CA VAL A 154 -17.81 -6.37 -3.35
C VAL A 154 -18.56 -5.37 -2.49
N ALA A 155 -18.54 -5.60 -1.18
CA ALA A 155 -18.91 -4.61 -0.18
C ALA A 155 -17.68 -3.75 0.15
N ILE A 156 -17.87 -2.43 0.11
CA ILE A 156 -16.86 -1.42 0.39
C ILE A 156 -17.36 -0.64 1.60
N LYS A 157 -16.52 -0.53 2.63
CA LYS A 157 -16.80 0.24 3.83
C LYS A 157 -15.79 1.37 3.95
N VAL A 158 -16.27 2.57 4.24
CA VAL A 158 -15.43 3.74 4.51
C VAL A 158 -15.91 4.43 5.78
N GLU A 159 -15.00 4.69 6.71
CA GLU A 159 -15.29 5.49 7.90
C GLU A 159 -14.52 6.81 7.86
N MET A 160 -15.25 7.91 8.04
CA MET A 160 -14.69 9.26 8.08
C MET A 160 -15.14 9.96 9.36
N LYS A 161 -14.18 10.38 10.19
CA LYS A 161 -14.48 11.20 11.37
C LYS A 161 -14.97 12.58 10.93
N THR A 162 -15.93 13.12 11.66
CA THR A 162 -16.49 14.45 11.43
C THR A 162 -16.95 15.07 12.74
N THR A 163 -17.16 16.38 12.77
CA THR A 163 -17.68 17.07 13.95
C THR A 163 -18.93 17.88 13.62
N ASN A 164 -19.88 17.88 14.55
CA ASN A 164 -21.01 18.80 14.60
C ASN A 164 -21.20 19.38 16.01
N GLY A 165 -20.37 20.37 16.36
CA GLY A 165 -20.48 21.12 17.60
C GLY A 165 -21.49 22.26 17.56
N SER A 166 -22.50 22.22 16.68
CA SER A 166 -23.41 23.37 16.48
C SER A 166 -24.41 23.60 17.62
N ALA A 167 -24.69 22.59 18.43
CA ALA A 167 -25.63 22.70 19.54
C ALA A 167 -25.17 23.73 20.59
N THR A 168 -26.11 24.47 21.16
CA THR A 168 -25.85 25.55 22.13
C THR A 168 -25.09 25.09 23.39
N ARG A 169 -25.25 23.81 23.77
CA ARG A 169 -24.49 23.21 24.88
C ARG A 169 -22.97 23.30 24.69
N TYR A 170 -22.50 23.41 23.44
CA TYR A 170 -21.08 23.52 23.11
C TYR A 170 -20.62 24.97 22.88
N ASP A 171 -21.41 25.99 23.20
CA ASP A 171 -21.02 27.39 22.93
C ASP A 171 -19.75 27.80 23.68
N LYS A 172 -19.60 27.34 24.93
CA LYS A 172 -18.37 27.56 25.72
C LYS A 172 -17.19 26.81 25.12
N ASP A 173 -17.37 25.53 24.79
CA ASP A 173 -16.30 24.70 24.23
C ASP A 173 -15.85 25.21 22.85
N ARG A 174 -16.78 25.71 22.04
CA ARG A 174 -16.50 26.31 20.74
C ARG A 174 -15.78 27.64 20.86
N ALA A 175 -16.03 28.42 21.93
CA ALA A 175 -15.26 29.63 22.22
C ALA A 175 -13.81 29.31 22.63
N SER A 176 -13.59 28.24 23.39
CA SER A 176 -12.25 27.80 23.82
C SER A 176 -11.50 26.98 22.75
N TYR A 177 -12.21 26.18 21.97
CA TYR A 177 -11.68 25.21 21.00
C TYR A 177 -12.46 25.24 19.68
N PRO A 178 -12.42 26.37 18.94
CA PRO A 178 -13.26 26.58 17.75
C PRO A 178 -13.00 25.56 16.63
N VAL A 179 -11.77 25.06 16.49
CA VAL A 179 -11.41 24.05 15.49
C VAL A 179 -11.97 22.68 15.87
N VAL A 180 -11.92 22.32 17.16
CA VAL A 180 -12.34 21.00 17.65
C VAL A 180 -13.86 20.84 17.56
N TYR A 181 -14.62 21.89 17.90
CA TYR A 181 -16.09 21.91 17.87
C TYR A 181 -16.68 22.55 16.60
N ALA A 182 -15.88 22.69 15.54
CA ALA A 182 -16.36 23.14 14.25
C ALA A 182 -17.44 22.19 13.71
N ASN A 183 -18.40 22.72 12.94
CA ASN A 183 -19.31 21.87 12.18
C ASN A 183 -18.71 21.60 10.79
N THR A 184 -18.18 20.39 10.62
CA THR A 184 -17.58 19.93 9.36
C THR A 184 -18.45 18.89 8.65
N ALA A 185 -19.56 18.44 9.25
CA ALA A 185 -20.41 17.35 8.77
C ALA A 185 -20.77 17.43 7.29
N GLN A 186 -21.20 18.59 6.80
CA GLN A 186 -21.59 18.74 5.38
C GLN A 186 -20.39 18.68 4.43
N LYS A 187 -19.25 19.28 4.82
CA LYS A 187 -18.02 19.25 4.03
C LYS A 187 -17.45 17.83 3.95
N ASP A 188 -17.45 17.13 5.08
CA ASP A 188 -16.93 15.76 5.18
C ASP A 188 -17.86 14.78 4.44
N LEU A 189 -19.18 14.97 4.51
CA LEU A 189 -20.13 14.20 3.70
C LEU A 189 -19.92 14.39 2.20
N ALA A 190 -19.64 15.62 1.75
CA ALA A 190 -19.31 15.88 0.36
C ALA A 190 -17.99 15.20 -0.05
N THR A 191 -16.98 15.24 0.83
CA THR A 191 -15.68 14.58 0.61
C THR A 191 -15.84 13.06 0.53
N LEU A 192 -16.64 12.47 1.41
CA LEU A 192 -16.95 11.04 1.39
C LEU A 192 -17.70 10.64 0.12
N ARG A 193 -18.66 11.44 -0.33
CA ARG A 193 -19.37 11.20 -1.60
C ARG A 193 -18.46 11.28 -2.82
N ASP A 194 -17.52 12.22 -2.86
CA ASP A 194 -16.49 12.29 -3.91
C ASP A 194 -15.70 10.98 -3.98
N LEU A 195 -15.24 10.49 -2.83
CA LEU A 195 -14.52 9.22 -2.74
C LEU A 195 -15.39 8.06 -3.21
N LEU A 196 -16.58 7.86 -2.63
CA LEU A 196 -17.48 6.76 -2.97
C LEU A 196 -17.86 6.76 -4.45
N SER A 197 -18.00 7.93 -5.07
CA SER A 197 -18.36 8.04 -6.50
C SER A 197 -17.31 7.45 -7.45
N ARG A 198 -16.07 7.28 -6.98
CA ARG A 198 -14.91 6.81 -7.75
C ARG A 198 -14.49 5.39 -7.43
N ILE A 199 -15.02 4.80 -6.34
CA ILE A 199 -14.69 3.43 -5.95
C ILE A 199 -15.68 2.46 -6.60
N HIS A 200 -15.17 1.40 -7.24
CA HIS A 200 -15.97 0.27 -7.67
C HIS A 200 -15.27 -1.06 -7.38
N GLY A 201 -16.06 -2.10 -7.17
CA GLY A 201 -15.55 -3.46 -7.03
C GLY A 201 -15.02 -3.97 -8.37
N ARG A 202 -13.98 -4.81 -8.31
CA ARG A 202 -13.36 -5.45 -9.48
C ARG A 202 -12.91 -6.85 -9.14
N GLU A 203 -12.65 -7.66 -10.17
CA GLU A 203 -11.95 -8.92 -9.98
C GLU A 203 -10.47 -8.71 -9.62
N GLU A 204 -9.86 -9.66 -8.89
CA GLU A 204 -8.47 -9.50 -8.42
C GLU A 204 -7.49 -9.35 -9.59
N THR A 205 -7.71 -10.13 -10.65
CA THR A 205 -6.92 -10.17 -11.89
C THR A 205 -7.39 -9.18 -12.94
N GLU A 206 -8.47 -8.44 -12.70
CA GLU A 206 -8.91 -7.37 -13.59
C GLU A 206 -7.91 -6.21 -13.51
N ILE A 207 -7.44 -5.75 -14.67
CA ILE A 207 -6.48 -4.65 -14.80
C ILE A 207 -7.21 -3.42 -15.39
N PRO A 208 -7.51 -2.41 -14.56
CA PRO A 208 -8.14 -1.18 -15.03
C PRO A 208 -7.24 -0.42 -16.02
N THR A 209 -7.83 0.15 -17.06
CA THR A 209 -7.12 0.91 -18.11
C THR A 209 -7.21 2.42 -17.93
N THR A 210 -7.92 2.89 -16.91
CA THR A 210 -8.11 4.30 -16.58
C THR A 210 -7.20 4.73 -15.42
N ALA A 211 -7.02 6.04 -15.26
CA ALA A 211 -6.21 6.59 -14.17
C ALA A 211 -6.85 6.29 -12.81
N GLY A 212 -6.07 5.74 -11.89
CA GLY A 212 -6.55 5.38 -10.55
C GLY A 212 -5.73 4.28 -9.89
N SER A 213 -6.08 3.96 -8.66
CA SER A 213 -5.34 3.01 -7.82
C SER A 213 -6.14 1.72 -7.61
N CYS A 214 -5.48 0.59 -7.85
CA CYS A 214 -5.99 -0.72 -7.48
C CYS A 214 -5.81 -0.96 -5.97
N ILE A 215 -6.89 -1.33 -5.30
CA ILE A 215 -6.87 -1.85 -3.92
C ILE A 215 -7.41 -3.29 -3.95
N TYR A 216 -7.47 -3.94 -2.79
CA TYR A 216 -8.02 -5.30 -2.68
C TYR A 216 -9.46 -5.36 -3.25
N ASN A 217 -9.67 -6.19 -4.28
CA ASN A 217 -10.97 -6.36 -4.97
C ASN A 217 -11.71 -5.07 -5.38
N ALA A 218 -11.04 -3.92 -5.46
CA ALA A 218 -11.65 -2.67 -5.86
C ALA A 218 -10.66 -1.75 -6.58
N PHE A 219 -11.20 -0.71 -7.18
CA PHE A 219 -10.43 0.32 -7.87
C PHE A 219 -10.97 1.70 -7.51
N ILE A 220 -10.06 2.66 -7.35
CA ILE A 220 -10.37 4.04 -7.06
C ILE A 220 -9.92 4.89 -8.23
N ALA A 221 -10.86 5.44 -8.99
CA ALA A 221 -10.53 6.36 -10.08
C ALA A 221 -9.84 7.62 -9.53
N ASP A 222 -8.82 8.08 -10.24
CA ASP A 222 -7.94 9.15 -9.78
C ASP A 222 -8.62 10.52 -9.82
N ASN A 223 -8.48 11.31 -8.76
CA ASN A 223 -8.89 12.71 -8.72
C ASN A 223 -7.69 13.68 -8.65
N GLN A 224 -6.45 13.18 -8.78
CA GLN A 224 -5.17 13.89 -8.69
C GLN A 224 -4.89 14.57 -7.34
N ARG A 225 -5.78 14.39 -6.36
CA ARG A 225 -5.74 15.08 -5.07
C ARG A 225 -5.49 14.12 -3.91
N ASP A 226 -5.94 12.89 -4.03
CA ASP A 226 -5.92 11.93 -2.93
C ASP A 226 -4.50 11.57 -2.48
N LYS A 227 -4.34 11.45 -1.16
CA LYS A 227 -3.23 10.75 -0.52
C LYS A 227 -3.58 9.28 -0.46
N GLU A 228 -2.73 8.42 -1.01
CA GLU A 228 -2.95 6.99 -1.11
C GLU A 228 -1.78 6.24 -0.46
N ASP A 229 -2.11 5.34 0.47
CA ASP A 229 -1.19 4.39 1.10
C ASP A 229 -1.85 3.01 1.06
N ILE A 230 -1.35 2.18 0.15
CA ILE A 230 -1.97 0.92 -0.25
C ILE A 230 -0.95 -0.18 0.00
N GLY A 231 -1.33 -1.15 0.83
CA GLY A 231 -0.54 -2.34 1.12
C GLY A 231 -1.26 -3.59 0.64
N ALA A 232 -0.48 -4.59 0.24
CA ALA A 232 -0.94 -5.94 -0.04
C ALA A 232 0.03 -6.94 0.60
N LEU A 233 -0.51 -8.07 1.07
CA LEU A 233 0.29 -9.18 1.58
C LEU A 233 -0.20 -10.45 0.90
N TYR A 234 0.58 -10.92 -0.06
CA TYR A 234 0.30 -12.15 -0.77
C TYR A 234 0.94 -13.33 -0.04
N LYS A 235 0.11 -14.30 0.33
CA LYS A 235 0.51 -15.57 0.94
C LYS A 235 0.13 -16.74 0.05
N THR A 236 0.84 -17.85 0.18
CA THR A 236 0.50 -19.14 -0.42
C THR A 236 0.50 -20.21 0.67
N GLY A 237 -0.30 -21.27 0.48
CA GLY A 237 -0.30 -22.42 1.39
C GLY A 237 0.73 -23.50 0.99
N PRO A 238 1.31 -24.24 1.95
CA PRO A 238 1.29 -24.00 3.41
C PRO A 238 1.93 -22.67 3.86
N ASP A 239 1.53 -22.22 5.05
CA ASP A 239 1.89 -20.92 5.65
C ASP A 239 3.41 -20.70 5.86
N ASN A 240 4.26 -21.72 5.69
CA ASN A 240 5.72 -21.61 5.83
C ASN A 240 6.45 -21.19 4.55
N TYR A 241 5.74 -20.65 3.57
CA TYR A 241 6.29 -20.21 2.30
C TYR A 241 6.70 -18.73 2.29
N LEU A 242 7.33 -18.32 1.18
CA LEU A 242 7.76 -16.95 0.93
C LEU A 242 6.53 -16.04 0.83
N ASN A 243 6.38 -15.12 1.76
CA ASN A 243 5.36 -14.07 1.70
C ASN A 243 5.84 -12.93 0.80
N VAL A 244 4.93 -12.36 0.00
CA VAL A 244 5.21 -11.19 -0.84
C VAL A 244 4.42 -10.00 -0.32
N ARG A 245 5.14 -9.01 0.20
CA ARG A 245 4.61 -7.72 0.65
C ARG A 245 4.77 -6.70 -0.46
N ILE A 246 3.72 -5.93 -0.71
CA ILE A 246 3.75 -4.83 -1.66
C ILE A 246 3.19 -3.61 -0.96
N GLN A 247 3.91 -2.49 -1.01
CA GLN A 247 3.40 -1.21 -0.53
C GLN A 247 3.56 -0.14 -1.60
N THR A 248 2.59 0.74 -1.69
CA THR A 248 2.70 1.95 -2.49
C THR A 248 2.15 3.16 -1.78
N ASN A 249 2.88 4.27 -1.86
CA ASN A 249 2.54 5.50 -1.17
C ASN A 249 2.82 6.71 -2.06
N ASN A 250 1.81 7.56 -2.24
CA ASN A 250 1.87 8.68 -3.18
C ASN A 250 2.16 10.05 -2.52
N TYR A 251 2.43 10.08 -1.22
CA TYR A 251 2.61 11.31 -0.45
C TYR A 251 3.82 11.30 0.50
N ILE A 252 4.62 10.23 0.49
CA ILE A 252 5.94 10.20 1.13
C ILE A 252 7.03 10.52 0.10
N ARG A 253 8.14 11.06 0.60
CA ARG A 253 9.37 11.27 -0.15
C ARG A 253 10.54 11.25 0.80
N GLU A 254 11.42 10.29 0.58
CA GLU A 254 12.63 10.16 1.38
C GLU A 254 13.71 11.13 0.88
N LYS A 255 14.55 11.58 1.82
CA LYS A 255 15.70 12.44 1.48
C LYS A 255 16.81 11.63 0.82
N ASP A 256 17.12 10.48 1.41
CA ASP A 256 18.21 9.60 1.02
C ASP A 256 17.60 8.28 0.53
N SER A 257 18.22 7.65 -0.48
CA SER A 257 17.78 6.35 -1.01
C SER A 257 18.07 5.19 -0.05
N MET A 258 17.50 4.01 -0.30
CA MET A 258 17.81 2.79 0.45
C MET A 258 19.31 2.48 0.43
N LEU A 259 19.97 2.59 -0.72
CA LEU A 259 21.41 2.33 -0.84
C LEU A 259 22.27 3.42 -0.21
N GLU A 260 21.83 4.69 -0.23
CA GLU A 260 22.49 5.78 0.50
C GLU A 260 22.43 5.54 2.03
N ARG A 261 21.37 4.89 2.51
CA ARG A 261 21.15 4.56 3.93
C ARG A 261 21.66 3.18 4.36
N ILE A 262 22.40 2.48 3.48
CA ILE A 262 22.82 1.08 3.71
C ILE A 262 23.58 0.87 5.03
N GLY A 263 24.40 1.85 5.45
CA GLY A 263 25.15 1.77 6.70
C GLY A 263 24.24 1.75 7.94
N GLN A 264 23.14 2.52 7.91
CA GLN A 264 22.14 2.53 8.97
C GLN A 264 21.36 1.22 8.97
N ILE A 265 20.93 0.75 7.79
CA ILE A 265 20.22 -0.52 7.64
C ILE A 265 21.06 -1.68 8.21
N LYS A 266 22.35 -1.76 7.85
CA LYS A 266 23.25 -2.79 8.38
C LYS A 266 23.38 -2.75 9.90
N ALA A 267 23.40 -1.56 10.51
CA ALA A 267 23.51 -1.42 11.96
C ALA A 267 22.27 -1.96 12.72
N PHE A 268 21.11 -2.04 12.06
CA PHE A 268 19.89 -2.58 12.64
C PHE A 268 19.66 -4.07 12.32
N LEU A 269 20.50 -4.69 11.49
CA LEU A 269 20.39 -6.13 11.22
C LEU A 269 20.86 -6.94 12.43
N TYR A 270 19.94 -7.69 13.01
CA TYR A 270 20.26 -8.64 14.07
C TYR A 270 20.71 -9.97 13.47
N ARG A 271 21.90 -10.44 13.84
CA ARG A 271 22.49 -11.72 13.39
C ARG A 271 22.36 -11.92 11.87
N GLY A 272 22.63 -10.87 11.10
CA GLY A 272 22.41 -10.88 9.65
C GLY A 272 23.37 -9.99 8.88
N ASP A 273 23.35 -10.14 7.56
CA ASP A 273 24.12 -9.33 6.62
C ASP A 273 23.35 -9.16 5.30
N ILE A 274 23.84 -8.23 4.48
CA ILE A 274 23.35 -7.93 3.15
C ILE A 274 24.33 -8.54 2.16
N PHE A 275 23.88 -9.58 1.45
CA PHE A 275 24.72 -10.33 0.52
C PHE A 275 24.58 -9.87 -0.93
N ARG A 276 23.50 -9.15 -1.27
CA ARG A 276 23.31 -8.53 -2.59
C ARG A 276 22.63 -7.17 -2.46
N LYS A 277 23.10 -6.19 -3.23
CA LYS A 277 22.50 -4.86 -3.31
C LYS A 277 22.88 -4.19 -4.62
N GLY A 278 22.06 -3.29 -5.12
CA GLY A 278 22.40 -2.51 -6.31
C GLY A 278 21.24 -1.75 -6.90
N ALA A 279 21.55 -0.80 -7.79
CA ALA A 279 20.54 -0.14 -8.61
C ALA A 279 20.14 -1.06 -9.77
N ARG A 280 18.86 -1.05 -10.14
CA ARG A 280 18.29 -1.80 -11.26
C ARG A 280 17.40 -0.91 -12.08
N LYS A 281 17.40 -1.13 -13.40
CA LYS A 281 16.41 -0.55 -14.31
C LYS A 281 15.44 -1.63 -14.77
N ILE A 282 14.19 -1.54 -14.33
CA ILE A 282 13.17 -2.59 -14.55
C ILE A 282 11.98 -1.95 -15.25
N ASN A 283 11.70 -2.36 -16.49
CA ASN A 283 10.55 -1.87 -17.27
C ASN A 283 10.42 -0.33 -17.29
N GLY A 284 11.56 0.37 -17.35
CA GLY A 284 11.64 1.84 -17.35
C GLY A 284 11.65 2.50 -15.97
N LEU A 285 11.50 1.74 -14.88
CA LEU A 285 11.61 2.22 -13.51
C LEU A 285 13.08 2.19 -13.05
N ASP A 286 13.52 3.28 -12.44
CA ASP A 286 14.76 3.32 -11.67
C ASP A 286 14.46 2.79 -10.26
N THR A 287 15.14 1.69 -9.90
CA THR A 287 14.89 0.93 -8.68
C THR A 287 16.17 0.63 -7.93
N GLU A 288 16.08 0.40 -6.64
CA GLU A 288 17.18 -0.11 -5.80
C GLU A 288 16.77 -1.42 -5.17
N GLU A 289 17.70 -2.38 -5.15
CA GLU A 289 17.53 -3.69 -4.54
C GLU A 289 18.46 -3.88 -3.34
N LEU A 290 17.96 -4.61 -2.33
CA LEU A 290 18.71 -5.05 -1.16
C LEU A 290 18.23 -6.45 -0.75
N LEU A 291 19.13 -7.43 -0.76
CA LEU A 291 18.89 -8.77 -0.27
C LEU A 291 19.64 -8.98 1.05
N ALA A 292 18.87 -9.10 2.12
CA ALA A 292 19.37 -9.39 3.45
C ALA A 292 19.03 -10.82 3.87
N VAL A 293 19.94 -11.40 4.65
CA VAL A 293 19.72 -12.63 5.40
C VAL A 293 20.06 -12.39 6.86
N GLY A 294 19.25 -12.90 7.77
CA GLY A 294 19.50 -12.97 9.19
C GLY A 294 19.12 -14.34 9.73
N LEU A 295 19.08 -14.47 11.05
CA LEU A 295 18.65 -15.69 11.74
C LEU A 295 17.34 -15.43 12.50
N GLN A 296 16.56 -16.47 12.73
CA GLN A 296 15.39 -16.38 13.59
C GLN A 296 15.79 -15.98 15.03
N PRO A 297 14.90 -15.32 15.80
CA PRO A 297 15.19 -14.96 17.19
C PRO A 297 15.54 -16.18 18.06
N ASP A 298 14.79 -17.28 17.87
CA ASP A 298 14.84 -18.46 18.74
C ASP A 298 15.46 -19.70 18.06
N SER A 299 16.03 -19.57 16.85
CA SER A 299 16.73 -20.65 16.15
C SER A 299 17.86 -20.15 15.25
N ASP A 300 18.64 -21.07 14.68
CA ASP A 300 19.66 -20.78 13.65
C ASP A 300 19.10 -20.90 12.23
N ASP A 301 17.78 -20.96 12.08
CA ASP A 301 17.15 -21.00 10.77
C ASP A 301 17.23 -19.62 10.08
N PRO A 302 17.46 -19.56 8.77
CA PRO A 302 17.63 -18.30 8.06
C PRO A 302 16.31 -17.54 7.88
N ARG A 303 16.37 -16.23 8.06
CA ARG A 303 15.34 -15.27 7.63
C ARG A 303 15.86 -14.40 6.49
N TYR A 304 15.12 -14.34 5.42
CA TYR A 304 15.39 -13.56 4.24
C TYR A 304 14.44 -12.36 4.19
N GLN A 305 14.99 -11.21 3.80
CA GLN A 305 14.22 -10.02 3.45
C GLN A 305 14.82 -9.41 2.19
N PHE A 306 14.11 -9.58 1.10
CA PHE A 306 14.54 -9.15 -0.24
C PHE A 306 13.64 -8.00 -0.66
N THR A 307 14.22 -6.81 -0.82
CA THR A 307 13.46 -5.57 -1.03
C THR A 307 13.88 -4.89 -2.32
N LEU A 308 12.90 -4.39 -3.07
CA LEU A 308 13.03 -3.57 -4.27
C LEU A 308 12.22 -2.31 -4.06
N LEU A 309 12.87 -1.15 -4.16
CA LEU A 309 12.23 0.14 -4.01
C LEU A 309 12.30 0.95 -5.29
N ALA A 310 11.20 1.58 -5.66
CA ALA A 310 11.10 2.55 -6.75
C ALA A 310 10.66 3.91 -6.21
N ASN A 311 11.16 4.99 -6.84
CA ASN A 311 10.74 6.37 -6.61
C ASN A 311 10.91 6.91 -5.19
N GLU A 312 11.78 6.32 -4.36
CA GLU A 312 11.90 6.72 -2.93
C GLU A 312 12.19 8.22 -2.75
N LYS A 313 13.12 8.76 -3.56
CA LYS A 313 13.52 10.18 -3.55
C LYS A 313 12.61 11.09 -4.39
N THR A 314 11.82 10.50 -5.29
CA THR A 314 10.92 11.23 -6.21
C THR A 314 9.45 11.05 -5.84
N GLY A 315 9.17 10.44 -4.69
CA GLY A 315 7.83 10.06 -4.23
C GLY A 315 6.82 11.18 -4.36
N GLY A 316 5.64 10.84 -4.87
CA GLY A 316 4.56 11.78 -5.12
C GLY A 316 3.43 11.16 -5.95
N LYS A 317 2.39 11.95 -6.23
CA LYS A 317 1.19 11.47 -6.93
C LYS A 317 1.42 10.91 -8.33
N LYS A 318 2.43 11.43 -9.05
CA LYS A 318 2.81 10.96 -10.40
C LYS A 318 3.86 9.86 -10.40
N THR A 319 4.53 9.67 -9.26
CA THR A 319 5.63 8.73 -9.05
C THR A 319 5.50 8.16 -7.64
N PRO A 320 4.42 7.41 -7.33
CA PRO A 320 4.25 6.88 -5.98
C PRO A 320 5.43 5.98 -5.64
N VAL A 321 5.89 6.04 -4.39
CA VAL A 321 6.85 5.06 -3.89
C VAL A 321 6.25 3.67 -4.07
N PHE A 322 7.08 2.72 -4.47
CA PHE A 322 6.70 1.32 -4.61
C PHE A 322 7.75 0.46 -3.91
N ASP A 323 7.30 -0.40 -3.02
CA ASP A 323 8.07 -1.40 -2.29
C ASP A 323 7.53 -2.77 -2.68
N LEU A 324 8.40 -3.62 -3.21
CA LEU A 324 8.18 -5.05 -3.32
C LEU A 324 9.17 -5.75 -2.38
N THR A 325 8.64 -6.54 -1.45
CA THR A 325 9.44 -7.26 -0.47
C THR A 325 9.05 -8.73 -0.39
N VAL A 326 10.03 -9.63 -0.52
CA VAL A 326 9.87 -11.08 -0.26
C VAL A 326 10.47 -11.41 1.11
N VAL A 327 9.71 -12.10 1.96
CA VAL A 327 10.14 -12.50 3.30
C VAL A 327 9.69 -13.92 3.66
N ASN A 328 10.41 -14.58 4.56
CA ASN A 328 9.96 -15.80 5.26
C ASN A 328 9.90 -15.52 6.77
N ASP A 329 8.98 -14.64 7.15
CA ASP A 329 8.87 -14.10 8.50
C ASP A 329 8.04 -14.96 9.48
N GLU A 330 7.56 -16.10 9.00
CA GLU A 330 6.80 -17.09 9.77
C GLU A 330 7.73 -17.89 10.69
N GLU A 331 7.20 -18.41 11.81
CA GLU A 331 8.01 -19.17 12.78
C GLU A 331 8.57 -20.44 12.15
N THR A 332 7.78 -21.11 11.32
CA THR A 332 8.23 -22.30 10.59
C THR A 332 9.18 -21.88 9.46
N PRO A 333 10.41 -22.42 9.42
CA PRO A 333 11.35 -22.10 8.37
C PRO A 333 10.82 -22.43 6.98
N THR A 334 11.27 -21.65 5.99
CA THR A 334 11.01 -21.95 4.58
C THR A 334 11.72 -23.22 4.15
N ALA A 335 11.07 -24.02 3.32
CA ALA A 335 11.67 -25.21 2.71
C ALA A 335 12.65 -24.87 1.57
N TYR A 336 12.72 -23.60 1.16
CA TYR A 336 13.53 -23.17 0.03
C TYR A 336 14.95 -22.76 0.43
N THR A 337 15.93 -23.10 -0.40
CA THR A 337 17.31 -22.66 -0.22
C THR A 337 17.46 -21.18 -0.59
N GLN A 338 18.53 -20.53 -0.11
CA GLN A 338 18.84 -19.14 -0.52
C GLN A 338 18.86 -18.97 -2.05
N ASN A 339 19.42 -19.94 -2.78
CA ASN A 339 19.50 -19.88 -4.23
C ASN A 339 18.12 -19.91 -4.90
N GLU A 340 17.22 -20.77 -4.40
CA GLU A 340 15.85 -20.88 -4.89
C GLU A 340 15.07 -19.58 -4.64
N ILE A 341 15.22 -18.97 -3.46
CA ILE A 341 14.57 -17.71 -3.11
C ILE A 341 15.11 -16.56 -3.96
N VAL A 342 16.43 -16.51 -4.20
CA VAL A 342 17.04 -15.49 -5.07
C VAL A 342 16.52 -15.62 -6.51
N ALA A 343 16.39 -16.85 -7.02
CA ALA A 343 15.84 -17.08 -8.36
C ALA A 343 14.36 -16.70 -8.47
N PHE A 344 13.55 -17.04 -7.44
CA PHE A 344 12.16 -16.59 -7.35
C PHE A 344 12.06 -15.06 -7.33
N TRP A 345 12.88 -14.41 -6.52
CA TRP A 345 12.98 -12.96 -6.45
C TRP A 345 13.35 -12.32 -7.78
N ASP A 346 14.40 -12.80 -8.43
CA ASP A 346 14.84 -12.29 -9.74
C ASP A 346 13.70 -12.39 -10.76
N ALA A 347 12.97 -13.52 -10.74
CA ALA A 347 11.86 -13.77 -11.64
C ALA A 347 10.64 -12.85 -11.42
N ILE A 348 10.24 -12.56 -10.19
CA ILE A 348 9.07 -11.69 -9.92
C ILE A 348 9.43 -10.21 -9.97
N SER A 349 10.60 -9.81 -9.45
CA SER A 349 11.01 -8.41 -9.35
C SER A 349 11.19 -7.77 -10.72
N GLN A 350 11.68 -8.52 -11.71
CA GLN A 350 11.82 -8.04 -13.10
C GLN A 350 10.48 -7.79 -13.81
N THR A 351 9.36 -8.25 -13.25
CA THR A 351 8.02 -8.04 -13.80
C THR A 351 7.37 -6.75 -13.30
N VAL A 352 8.00 -6.03 -12.37
CA VAL A 352 7.45 -4.79 -11.83
C VAL A 352 7.35 -3.75 -12.95
N ARG A 353 6.17 -3.18 -13.16
CA ARG A 353 5.96 -2.09 -14.13
C ARG A 353 4.82 -1.17 -13.71
N VAL A 354 4.80 0.04 -14.27
CA VAL A 354 3.62 0.93 -14.16
C VAL A 354 2.45 0.31 -14.93
N ARG A 355 1.26 0.33 -14.35
CA ARG A 355 0.06 -0.14 -15.06
C ARG A 355 -0.21 0.78 -16.26
N PRO A 356 -0.50 0.24 -17.46
CA PRO A 356 -0.96 1.05 -18.57
C PRO A 356 -2.19 1.88 -18.18
N GLY A 357 -2.16 3.19 -18.45
CA GLY A 357 -3.24 4.11 -18.05
C GLY A 357 -3.28 4.45 -16.57
N ALA A 358 -2.28 4.09 -15.75
CA ALA A 358 -2.24 4.40 -14.32
C ALA A 358 -2.39 5.88 -14.00
N PHE A 359 -1.91 6.76 -14.88
CA PHE A 359 -1.91 8.21 -14.73
C PHE A 359 -2.64 8.86 -15.91
N TYR A 360 -3.16 10.07 -15.70
CA TYR A 360 -3.69 10.89 -16.80
C TYR A 360 -2.61 11.13 -17.85
N SER A 361 -2.98 11.03 -19.14
CA SER A 361 -2.12 11.43 -20.25
C SER A 361 -1.75 12.90 -20.10
N GLN A 362 -0.46 13.21 -20.20
CA GLN A 362 0.03 14.59 -20.20
C GLN A 362 -0.21 15.28 -21.53
#